data_AF-A0A819X2M6-F1
#
_entry.id   AF-A0A819X2M6-F1
#
_cell.length_a   1.000
_cell.length_b   1.000
_cell.length_c   1.000
_cell.angle_alpha   90.00
_cell.angle_beta   90.00
_cell.angle_gamma   90.00
#
_symmetry.space_group_name_H-M   'P 1'
#
loop_
_entity.id
_entity.type
_entity.pdbx_description
1 polymer ?
#
loop_
_entity_poly.entity_id
_entity_poly.type
_entity_poly.pdbx_seq_one_letter_code
_entity_poly.pdbx_strand_id
1 'polypeptide(L)' 'MGKEKIHINIVVIGHVDSGKSTSTGHLIYKCGGIDKR' A
#
# COMPACT_ATOMS: atom_id res chain seq x y z
N MET A 1 1.45 21.04 -10.65
CA MET A 1 0.02 20.93 -10.32
C MET A 1 -0.38 19.48 -10.55
N GLY A 2 -0.52 18.67 -9.48
CA GLY A 2 -0.80 17.25 -9.61
C GLY A 2 -2.21 17.05 -10.17
N LYS A 3 -2.36 16.25 -11.23
CA LYS A 3 -3.68 15.83 -11.71
C LYS A 3 -4.42 15.12 -10.57
N GLU A 4 -5.72 15.35 -10.51
CA GLU A 4 -6.61 14.66 -9.58
C GLU A 4 -6.44 13.15 -9.76
N LYS A 5 -6.15 12.45 -8.66
CA LYS A 5 -5.94 11.00 -8.69
C LYS A 5 -7.30 10.32 -8.57
N ILE A 6 -7.51 9.30 -9.39
CA ILE A 6 -8.72 8.47 -9.31
C ILE A 6 -8.65 7.67 -8.00
N HIS A 7 -9.74 7.68 -7.24
CA HIS A 7 -9.88 6.84 -6.04
C HIS A 7 -10.14 5.38 -6.46
N ILE A 8 -9.37 4.46 -5.89
CA ILE A 8 -9.49 3.02 -6.14
C ILE A 8 -9.44 2.25 -4.83
N ASN A 9 -10.15 1.12 -4.77
CA ASN A 9 -10.12 0.18 -3.66
C ASN A 9 -9.32 -1.05 -4.08
N ILE A 10 -8.40 -1.53 -3.22
CA ILE A 10 -7.51 -2.67 -3.51
C ILE A 10 -7.64 -3.70 -2.39
N VAL A 11 -7.64 -4.99 -2.74
CA VAL A 11 -7.53 -6.12 -1.81
C VAL A 11 -6.29 -6.95 -2.14
N VAL A 12 -5.56 -7.37 -1.09
CA VAL A 12 -4.37 -8.22 -1.23
C VAL A 12 -4.67 -9.60 -0.63
N ILE A 13 -4.65 -10.64 -1.47
CA ILE A 13 -4.97 -12.03 -1.10
C ILE A 13 -3.77 -12.97 -1.29
N GLY A 14 -3.83 -14.16 -0.69
CA GLY A 14 -2.75 -15.17 -0.77
C GLY A 14 -2.56 -15.94 0.52
N HIS A 15 -1.66 -16.93 0.50
CA HIS A 15 -1.34 -17.80 1.63
C HIS A 15 -0.87 -17.00 2.87
N VAL A 16 -1.09 -17.54 4.07
CA VAL A 16 -0.79 -16.84 5.34
C VAL A 16 0.68 -16.40 5.40
N ASP A 17 1.59 -17.22 4.87
CA ASP A 17 3.04 -16.97 4.89
C ASP A 17 3.56 -16.18 3.68
N SER A 18 2.70 -15.78 2.72
CA SER A 18 3.13 -15.03 1.53
C SER A 18 3.56 -13.57 1.82
N GLY A 19 3.64 -13.17 3.09
CA GLY A 19 4.12 -11.83 3.47
C GLY A 19 3.23 -10.68 3.00
N LYS A 20 1.92 -10.92 2.81
CA LYS A 20 0.95 -9.93 2.31
C LYS A 20 1.01 -8.60 3.08
N SER A 21 1.03 -8.67 4.41
CA SER A 21 1.09 -7.49 5.29
C SER A 21 2.43 -6.77 5.18
N THR A 22 3.54 -7.50 5.04
CA THR A 22 4.88 -6.94 4.85
C THR A 22 4.98 -6.18 3.53
N SER A 23 4.54 -6.77 2.43
CA SER A 23 4.54 -6.13 1.11
C SER A 23 3.60 -4.92 1.06
N THR A 24 2.40 -5.06 1.63
CA THR A 24 1.43 -3.95 1.70
C THR A 24 1.97 -2.79 2.56
N GLY A 25 2.53 -3.10 3.73
CA GLY A 25 3.16 -2.10 4.60
C GLY A 25 4.33 -1.41 3.91
N HIS A 26 5.16 -2.15 3.18
CA HIS A 26 6.27 -1.59 2.41
C HIS A 26 5.81 -0.62 1.31
N LEU A 27 4.74 -0.96 0.59
CA LEU A 27 4.15 -0.09 -0.43
C LEU A 27 3.63 1.22 0.18
N ILE A 28 2.86 1.13 1.27
CA ILE A 28 2.31 2.33 1.93
C ILE A 28 3.43 3.21 2.50
N TYR A 29 4.46 2.61 3.10
CA TYR A 29 5.61 3.32 3.63
C TYR A 29 6.41 4.05 2.53
N LYS A 30 6.71 3.37 1.42
CA LYS A 30 7.49 3.95 0.32
C LYS A 30 6.72 4.98 -0.50
N CYS A 31 5.42 4.76 -0.71
CA CYS A 31 4.54 5.67 -1.44
C CYS A 31 4.07 6.87 -0.61
N GLY A 32 4.51 7.00 0.65
CA GLY A 32 4.21 8.15 1.50
C GLY A 32 2.77 8.19 2.00
N GLY A 33 2.11 7.03 2.09
CA GLY A 33 0.76 6.93 2.66
C GLY A 33 0.73 6.94 4.20
N ILE A 34 1.89 6.76 4.86
CA ILE A 34 2.07 6.81 6.32
C ILE A 34 3.34 7.61 6.65
N ASP A 35 3.34 8.33 7.77
CA ASP A 35 4.47 9.09 8.31
C ASP A 35 5.62 8.15 8.75
N LYS A 36 6.87 8.59 8.61
CA LYS A 36 8.08 7.79 8.88
C LYS A 36 8.58 7.86 10.34
N ARG A 37 7.83 8.50 11.24
CA ARG A 37 8.16 8.68 12.67
C ARG A 37 8.78 7.45 13.34
#